data_AF-A0A7J9TF90-F1
#
_entry.id   AF-A0A7J9TF90-F1
#
_cell.length_a   1.000
_cell.length_b   1.000
_cell.length_c   1.000
_cell.angle_alpha   90.00
_cell.angle_beta   90.00
_cell.angle_gamma   90.00
#
_symmetry.space_group_name_H-M   'P 1'
#
loop_
_entity.id
_entity.type
_entity.pdbx_description
1 polymer ?
#
loop_
_entity_poly.entity_id
_entity_poly.type
_entity_poly.pdbx_seq_one_letter_code
_entity_poly.pdbx_strand_id
1 'polypeptide(L)' 'MDDPDAPGKTWVHWVIYNMPAGSSELHAAVPKNKTLDDDVLQGTNDFGRIGYNGPCPPPGVT' A
#
# COMPACT_ATOMS: atom_id res chain seq x y z
N MET A 1 1.98 3.49 2.79
CA MET A 1 3.18 3.78 2.00
C MET A 1 2.81 4.88 1.04
N ASP A 2 3.39 6.03 1.30
CA ASP A 2 3.20 7.28 0.59
C ASP A 2 4.50 7.65 -0.13
N ASP A 3 4.36 8.21 -1.31
CA ASP A 3 5.41 8.76 -2.15
C ASP A 3 5.17 10.27 -2.26
N PRO A 4 5.88 11.10 -1.48
CA PRO A 4 5.78 12.56 -1.55
C PRO A 4 6.48 13.15 -2.79
N ASP A 5 7.33 12.38 -3.48
CA ASP A 5 8.08 12.81 -4.67
C ASP A 5 7.23 12.69 -5.95
N ALA A 6 6.06 12.04 -5.85
CA ALA A 6 5.09 11.96 -6.94
C ALA A 6 4.68 13.38 -7.43
N PRO A 7 4.75 13.65 -8.74
CA PRO A 7 4.40 14.96 -9.28
C PRO A 7 2.94 15.35 -9.00
N GLY A 8 2.74 16.53 -8.42
CA GLY A 8 1.43 17.17 -8.24
C GLY A 8 0.70 16.86 -6.93
N LYS A 9 0.93 15.69 -6.33
CA LYS A 9 0.46 15.36 -4.96
C LYS A 9 1.22 14.15 -4.41
N THR A 10 1.24 14.00 -3.08
CA THR A 10 1.66 12.75 -2.45
C THR A 10 0.81 11.58 -2.95
N TRP A 11 1.48 10.48 -3.33
CA TRP A 11 0.84 9.31 -3.91
C TRP A 11 0.87 8.13 -2.94
N VAL A 12 -0.29 7.58 -2.61
CA VAL A 12 -0.41 6.43 -1.71
C VAL A 12 -0.33 5.13 -2.51
N HIS A 13 0.75 4.37 -2.30
CA HIS A 13 0.99 3.06 -2.90
C HIS A 13 0.29 1.91 -2.17
N TRP A 14 0.07 2.03 -0.85
CA TRP A 14 -0.55 0.99 -0.05
C TRP A 14 -1.11 1.52 1.28
N VAL A 15 -2.28 1.01 1.66
CA VAL A 15 -2.95 1.26 2.94
C VAL A 15 -3.27 -0.09 3.58
N ILE A 16 -2.82 -0.29 4.82
CA ILE A 16 -3.12 -1.46 5.64
C ILE A 16 -3.46 -0.98 7.06
N TYR A 17 -4.48 -1.56 7.68
CA TYR A 17 -4.99 -1.13 8.98
C TYR A 17 -5.65 -2.29 9.73
N ASN A 18 -6.06 -2.04 10.97
CA ASN A 18 -6.59 -3.06 11.88
C ASN A 18 -5.58 -4.19 12.16
N MET A 19 -4.29 -3.88 12.25
CA MET A 19 -3.27 -4.86 12.60
C MET A 19 -3.33 -5.21 14.10
N PRO A 20 -3.26 -6.51 14.47
CA PRO A 20 -3.11 -6.92 15.86
C PRO A 20 -1.89 -6.27 16.49
N ALA A 21 -2.00 -5.83 17.75
CA ALA A 21 -0.93 -5.12 18.46
C ALA A 21 0.39 -5.92 18.59
N GLY A 22 0.33 -7.26 18.47
CA GLY A 22 1.50 -8.12 18.47
C GLY A 22 2.19 -8.27 17.11
N SER A 23 1.64 -7.70 16.04
CA SER A 23 2.19 -7.82 14.69
C SER A 23 3.38 -6.88 14.52
N SER A 24 4.56 -7.43 14.28
CA SER A 24 5.80 -6.65 14.08
C SER A 24 6.37 -6.76 12.67
N GLU A 25 5.82 -7.62 11.82
CA GLU A 25 6.29 -7.85 10.47
C GLU A 25 5.15 -8.03 9.47
N LEU A 26 5.46 -7.79 8.19
CA LEU A 26 4.61 -8.10 7.06
C LEU A 26 5.44 -8.93 6.08
N HIS A 27 4.95 -10.11 5.71
CA HIS A 27 5.63 -10.94 4.73
C HIS A 27 5.66 -10.26 3.36
N ALA A 28 6.70 -10.56 2.57
CA ALA A 28 6.73 -10.14 1.19
C ALA A 28 5.53 -10.72 0.41
N ALA A 29 5.08 -9.99 -0.61
CA ALA A 29 3.99 -10.42 -1.49
C ALA A 29 2.65 -10.69 -0.79
N VAL A 30 2.29 -9.86 0.20
CA VAL A 30 0.96 -9.87 0.82
C VAL A 30 -0.14 -9.90 -0.25
N PRO A 31 -1.10 -10.85 -0.19
CA PRO A 31 -2.19 -10.95 -1.16
C PRO A 31 -2.99 -9.65 -1.26
N LYS A 32 -3.48 -9.30 -2.45
CA LYS A 32 -4.27 -8.08 -2.68
C LYS A 32 -5.77 -8.26 -2.34
N ASN A 33 -6.06 -8.92 -1.23
CA ASN A 33 -7.41 -9.15 -0.75
C ASN A 33 -7.85 -8.03 0.20
N LYS A 34 -9.14 -7.68 0.21
CA LYS A 34 -9.68 -6.64 1.12
C LYS A 34 -9.43 -6.97 2.60
N THR A 35 -9.54 -8.24 2.94
CA THR A 35 -9.32 -8.78 4.28
C THR A 35 -8.24 -9.85 4.18
N LEU A 36 -7.30 -9.80 5.11
CA LEU A 36 -6.23 -10.78 5.32
C LEU A 36 -6.53 -11.58 6.59
N ASP A 37 -5.60 -12.42 6.99
CA ASP A 37 -5.67 -13.13 8.27
C ASP A 37 -5.73 -12.14 9.45
N ASP A 38 -6.22 -12.61 10.59
CA ASP A 38 -6.39 -11.83 11.84
C ASP A 38 -7.20 -10.53 11.68
N ASP A 39 -8.18 -10.53 10.77
CA ASP A 39 -9.04 -9.39 10.45
C ASP A 39 -8.27 -8.13 9.99
N VAL A 40 -7.05 -8.30 9.50
CA VAL A 40 -6.27 -7.19 8.93
C VAL A 40 -6.93 -6.72 7.63
N LEU A 41 -7.07 -5.41 7.48
CA LEU A 41 -7.79 -4.80 6.37
C LEU A 41 -6.86 -3.99 5.47
N GLN A 42 -7.11 -4.06 4.17
CA GLN A 42 -6.40 -3.27 3.18
C GLN A 42 -7.35 -2.23 2.55
N GLY A 43 -6.87 -0.98 2.50
CA GLY A 43 -7.62 0.14 1.94
C GLY A 43 -7.39 0.33 0.44
N THR A 44 -8.28 1.09 -0.20
CA THR A 44 -8.09 1.55 -1.58
C THR A 44 -6.99 2.61 -1.63
N ASN A 45 -6.00 2.41 -2.50
CA ASN A 45 -4.88 3.32 -2.71
C ASN A 45 -5.14 4.29 -3.88
N ASP A 46 -4.18 5.15 -4.22
CA ASP A 46 -4.34 6.14 -5.31
C ASP A 46 -4.44 5.52 -6.72
N PHE A 47 -4.08 4.24 -6.87
CA PHE A 47 -4.35 3.48 -8.10
C PHE A 47 -5.82 3.02 -8.22
N GLY A 48 -6.66 3.31 -7.22
CA GLY A 48 -8.03 2.79 -7.15
C GLY A 48 -8.09 1.29 -6.87
N ARG A 49 -7.03 0.71 -6.28
CA ARG A 49 -6.90 -0.73 -6.03
C ARG A 49 -6.63 -1.02 -4.56
N ILE A 50 -6.90 -2.24 -4.14
CA ILE A 50 -6.51 -2.77 -2.84
C ILE A 50 -5.13 -3.43 -2.95
N GLY A 51 -4.35 -3.34 -1.88
CA GLY A 51 -3.02 -3.93 -1.79
C GLY A 51 -1.90 -3.06 -2.34
N TYR A 52 -0.67 -3.53 -2.17
CA TYR A 52 0.52 -2.79 -2.58
C TYR A 52 0.65 -2.75 -4.11
N ASN A 53 0.83 -1.54 -4.66
CA ASN A 53 1.29 -1.34 -6.04
C ASN A 53 2.59 -0.55 -6.02
N GLY A 54 3.61 -1.09 -6.69
CA GLY A 54 4.95 -0.50 -6.70
C GLY A 54 5.05 0.85 -7.41
N PRO A 55 6.22 1.50 -7.31
CA PRO A 55 6.50 2.76 -8.00
C PRO A 55 6.37 2.59 -9.52
N CYS A 56 5.75 3.57 -10.16
CA CYS A 56 5.60 3.67 -11.61
C CYS A 56 5.85 5.13 -12.04
N PRO A 57 7.08 5.65 -11.84
CA PRO A 57 7.38 7.05 -12.09
C PRO A 57 7.24 7.37 -13.59
N PRO A 58 6.88 8.63 -13.95
CA PRO A 58 6.96 9.10 -15.32
C PRO A 58 8.37 8.91 -15.90
N PRO A 59 8.51 8.68 -17.22
CA PRO A 59 9.83 8.62 -17.84
C PRO A 59 10.64 9.90 -17.57
N GLY A 60 11.86 9.75 -17.06
CA GLY A 60 12.82 10.85 -16.90
C GLY A 60 12.83 11.57 -15.55
N VAL A 61 12.07 11.12 -14.55
CA VAL A 61 12.08 11.71 -13.18
C VAL A 61 12.62 10.74 -12.10
N THR A 62 13.59 9.90 -12.46
CA THR A 62 14.20 8.93 -11.52
C THR A 62 15.39 9.53 -10.76
#